data_AF-A0A8I1Y417-F1
#
_entry.id   AF-A0A8I1Y417-F1
#
_cell.length_a   1.000
_cell.length_b   1.000
_cell.length_c   1.000
_cell.angle_alpha   90.00
_cell.angle_beta   90.00
_cell.angle_gamma   90.00
#
_symmetry.space_group_name_H-M   'P 1'
#
loop_
_entity.id
_entity.type
_entity.pdbx_description
1 polymer ?
#
loop_
_entity_poly.entity_id
_entity_poly.type
_entity_poly.pdbx_seq_one_letter_code
_entity_poly.pdbx_strand_id
1 'polypeptide(L)'
;MNFQVTVLKILVSYPDGFAVMADLKRDMAILATSGRDWAERTKRLAARVPELDIFSQGLVERLNGGWRITEKGRAVLEFMEAKPAETTTESAAPAVEPLASSPPASTPLAARRSGRSQRLQRRRAARERARAKAC
;
A
#
# COMPACT_ATOMS: atom_id res chain seq x y z
N MET A 1 -11.24 4.09 8.49
CA MET A 1 -10.52 3.23 7.54
C MET A 1 -11.42 3.02 6.34
N ASN A 2 -10.91 3.08 5.10
CA ASN A 2 -11.71 2.79 3.92
C ASN A 2 -11.51 1.33 3.49
N PHE A 3 -12.59 0.54 3.53
CA PHE A 3 -12.55 -0.89 3.22
C PHE A 3 -12.11 -1.17 1.77
N GLN A 4 -12.69 -0.46 0.80
CA GLN A 4 -12.44 -0.74 -0.61
C GLN A 4 -10.99 -0.45 -1.01
N VAL A 5 -10.45 0.69 -0.57
CA VAL A 5 -9.04 1.02 -0.77
C VAL A 5 -8.14 0.02 -0.07
N THR A 6 -8.53 -0.46 1.11
CA THR A 6 -7.78 -1.50 1.83
C THR A 6 -7.69 -2.77 1.01
N VAL A 7 -8.79 -3.24 0.41
CA VAL A 7 -8.80 -4.45 -0.43
C VAL A 7 -7.86 -4.27 -1.63
N LEU A 8 -7.92 -3.14 -2.35
CA LEU A 8 -7.01 -2.88 -3.47
C LEU A 8 -5.53 -2.89 -3.03
N LYS A 9 -5.22 -2.24 -1.90
CA LYS A 9 -3.86 -2.19 -1.34
C LYS A 9 -3.34 -3.56 -0.94
N ILE A 10 -4.20 -4.40 -0.35
CA ILE A 10 -3.85 -5.78 -0.01
C ILE A 10 -3.54 -6.53 -1.30
N LEU A 11 -4.46 -6.54 -2.27
CA LEU A 11 -4.32 -7.31 -3.51
C LEU A 11 -3.07 -6.94 -4.31
N VAL A 12 -2.73 -5.65 -4.45
CA VAL A 12 -1.48 -5.22 -5.12
C VAL A 12 -0.22 -5.65 -4.38
N SER A 13 -0.30 -5.91 -3.08
CA SER A 13 0.83 -6.40 -2.29
C SER A 13 1.11 -7.90 -2.50
N TYR A 14 0.19 -8.64 -3.14
CA TYR A 14 0.38 -10.03 -3.57
C TYR A 14 1.01 -10.05 -4.97
N PRO A 15 1.97 -10.96 -5.23
CA PRO A 15 2.70 -11.01 -6.50
C PRO A 15 1.76 -11.19 -7.70
N ASP A 16 0.72 -12.02 -7.56
CA ASP A 16 -0.23 -12.31 -8.64
C ASP A 16 -1.42 -11.34 -8.67
N GLY A 17 -1.43 -10.36 -7.75
CA GLY A 17 -2.59 -9.51 -7.52
C GLY A 17 -3.78 -10.25 -6.90
N PHE A 18 -3.59 -11.49 -6.44
CA PHE A 18 -4.64 -12.39 -5.98
C PHE A 18 -4.45 -12.74 -4.50
N ALA A 19 -5.55 -12.77 -3.75
CA ALA A 19 -5.59 -13.29 -2.40
C ALA A 19 -6.83 -14.15 -2.18
N VAL A 20 -6.66 -15.31 -1.56
CA VAL A 20 -7.78 -16.13 -1.09
C VAL A 20 -8.48 -15.44 0.08
N MET A 21 -9.76 -15.77 0.30
CA MET A 21 -10.57 -15.12 1.34
C MET A 21 -9.95 -15.21 2.75
N ALA A 22 -9.28 -16.32 3.08
CA ALA A 22 -8.63 -16.50 4.37
C ALA A 22 -7.48 -15.50 4.60
N ASP A 23 -6.65 -15.30 3.58
CA ASP A 23 -5.51 -14.38 3.64
C ASP A 23 -5.97 -12.92 3.59
N LEU A 24 -7.00 -12.62 2.79
CA LEU A 24 -7.61 -11.30 2.75
C LEU A 24 -8.17 -10.90 4.12
N LYS A 25 -8.91 -11.79 4.78
CA LYS A 25 -9.43 -11.58 6.14
C LYS A 25 -8.31 -11.38 7.16
N ARG A 26 -7.23 -12.17 7.05
CA ARG A 26 -6.08 -12.08 7.94
C ARG A 26 -5.36 -10.74 7.80
N ASP A 27 -5.06 -10.33 6.58
CA ASP A 27 -4.39 -9.05 6.31
C ASP A 27 -5.28 -7.87 6.72
N MET A 28 -6.59 -7.96 6.50
CA MET A 28 -7.53 -6.98 7.01
C MET A 28 -7.50 -6.87 8.54
N ALA A 29 -7.47 -7.98 9.27
CA ALA A 29 -7.40 -7.95 10.74
C ALA A 29 -6.12 -7.26 11.22
N ILE A 30 -4.99 -7.50 10.56
CA ILE A 30 -3.72 -6.80 10.84
C ILE A 30 -3.87 -5.29 10.60
N LEU A 31 -4.45 -4.91 9.46
CA LEU A 31 -4.64 -3.50 9.11
C LEU A 31 -5.64 -2.78 10.02
N ALA A 32 -6.67 -3.48 10.50
CA ALA A 32 -7.59 -2.95 11.50
C ALA A 32 -6.87 -2.62 12.83
N THR A 33 -5.84 -3.39 13.18
CA THR A 33 -4.99 -3.13 14.36
C THR A 33 -3.86 -2.13 14.11
N SER A 34 -3.68 -1.64 12.87
CA SER A 34 -2.56 -0.77 12.49
C SER A 34 -2.73 0.70 12.94
N GLY A 35 -3.80 1.02 13.66
CA GLY A 35 -4.01 2.33 14.26
C GLY A 35 -4.42 3.44 13.29
N ARG A 36 -4.35 4.69 13.78
CA ARG A 36 -4.96 5.86 13.13
C ARG A 36 -4.27 6.23 11.81
N ASP A 37 -2.96 6.03 11.69
CA ASP A 37 -2.18 6.36 10.50
C ASP A 37 -2.67 5.63 9.24
N TRP A 38 -2.94 4.33 9.36
CA TRP A 38 -3.46 3.55 8.23
C TRP A 38 -4.89 3.97 7.87
N ALA A 39 -5.73 4.21 8.87
CA ALA A 39 -7.10 4.63 8.68
C ALA A 39 -7.20 6.00 7.98
N GLU A 40 -6.32 6.95 8.33
CA GLU A 40 -6.23 8.25 7.69
C GLU A 40 -5.66 8.15 6.27
N ARG A 41 -4.61 7.35 6.06
CA ARG A 41 -4.04 7.15 4.72
C ARG A 41 -5.08 6.61 3.73
N THR A 42 -5.81 5.57 4.11
CA THR A 42 -6.86 4.99 3.26
C THR A 42 -8.03 5.95 3.04
N LYS A 43 -8.35 6.80 4.02
CA LYS A 43 -9.35 7.86 3.88
C LYS A 43 -8.91 8.94 2.87
N ARG A 44 -7.65 9.38 2.92
CA ARG A 44 -7.10 10.36 1.96
C ARG A 44 -7.06 9.82 0.54
N LEU A 45 -6.74 8.54 0.36
CA LEU A 45 -6.77 7.88 -0.95
C LEU A 45 -8.20 7.83 -1.49
N ALA A 46 -9.17 7.40 -0.67
CA ALA A 46 -10.57 7.34 -1.06
C ALA A 46 -11.16 8.72 -1.43
N ALA A 47 -10.67 9.80 -0.81
CA ALA A 47 -11.13 11.16 -1.13
C ALA A 47 -10.79 11.61 -2.56
N ARG A 48 -9.83 10.96 -3.24
CA ARG A 48 -9.46 11.31 -4.63
C ARG A 48 -10.40 10.74 -5.66
N VAL A 49 -11.11 9.66 -5.33
CA VAL A 49 -12.12 9.04 -6.17
C VAL A 49 -13.38 8.93 -5.30
N PRO A 50 -14.16 10.01 -5.19
CA PRO A 50 -15.47 9.94 -4.54
C PRO A 50 -16.31 8.87 -5.25
N GLU A 51 -17.13 8.16 -4.49
CA GLU A 51 -17.98 7.07 -5.02
C GLU A 51 -17.20 5.89 -5.63
N LEU A 52 -15.96 5.66 -5.17
CA LEU A 52 -15.27 4.41 -5.47
C LEU A 52 -16.19 3.23 -5.13
N ASP A 53 -16.34 2.33 -6.10
CA ASP A 53 -16.97 1.03 -5.92
C ASP A 53 -16.18 -0.02 -6.68
N ILE A 54 -15.27 -0.67 -5.97
CA ILE A 54 -14.33 -1.64 -6.54
C ILE A 54 -15.03 -2.86 -7.17
N PHE A 55 -16.25 -3.19 -6.75
CA PHE A 55 -16.99 -4.35 -7.25
C PHE A 55 -17.76 -3.98 -8.52
N SER A 56 -18.59 -2.93 -8.45
CA SER A 56 -19.41 -2.50 -9.59
C SER A 56 -18.56 -1.94 -10.73
N GLN A 57 -17.42 -1.32 -10.43
CA GLN A 57 -16.50 -0.77 -11.45
C GLN A 57 -15.55 -1.82 -12.05
N GLY A 58 -15.60 -3.08 -11.60
CA GLY A 58 -14.74 -4.16 -12.11
C GLY A 58 -13.25 -3.96 -11.79
N LEU A 59 -12.93 -3.32 -10.66
CA LEU A 59 -11.54 -3.12 -10.21
C LEU A 59 -10.97 -4.39 -9.57
N VAL A 60 -11.85 -5.26 -9.08
CA VAL A 60 -11.52 -6.59 -8.58
C VAL A 60 -12.42 -7.63 -9.23
N GLU A 61 -11.85 -8.81 -9.47
CA GLU A 61 -12.54 -9.98 -9.98
C GLU A 61 -12.52 -11.10 -8.93
N ARG A 62 -13.60 -11.87 -8.85
CA ARG A 62 -13.68 -13.04 -7.96
C ARG A 62 -13.20 -14.27 -8.71
N LEU A 63 -12.20 -14.96 -8.19
CA LEU A 63 -11.61 -16.16 -8.81
C LEU A 63 -11.42 -17.25 -7.75
N ASN A 64 -11.93 -18.46 -8.00
CA ASN A 64 -11.60 -19.67 -7.23
C ASN A 64 -11.57 -19.49 -5.69
N GLY A 65 -12.58 -18.80 -5.13
CA GLY A 65 -12.68 -18.57 -3.68
C GLY A 65 -11.87 -17.40 -3.12
N GLY A 66 -11.22 -16.63 -3.98
CA GLY A 66 -10.49 -15.41 -3.65
C GLY A 66 -10.86 -14.21 -4.52
N TRP A 67 -10.09 -13.16 -4.37
CA TRP A 67 -10.21 -11.92 -5.12
C TRP A 67 -8.90 -11.63 -5.82
N ARG A 68 -8.99 -11.12 -7.04
CA ARG A 68 -7.85 -10.63 -7.81
C ARG A 68 -8.09 -9.19 -8.23
N ILE A 69 -7.04 -8.38 -8.20
CA ILE A 69 -7.11 -7.03 -8.76
C ILE A 69 -6.93 -7.07 -10.27
N THR A 70 -7.80 -6.35 -10.98
CA THR A 70 -7.71 -6.20 -12.43
C THR A 70 -6.66 -5.16 -12.80
N GLU A 71 -6.30 -5.08 -14.07
CA GLU A 71 -5.41 -4.02 -14.57
C GLU A 71 -6.03 -2.63 -14.36
N LYS A 72 -7.34 -2.50 -14.59
CA LYS A 72 -8.10 -1.28 -14.28
C LYS A 72 -8.00 -0.91 -12.79
N GLY A 73 -8.13 -1.89 -11.90
CA GLY A 73 -7.96 -1.68 -10.46
C GLY A 73 -6.57 -1.16 -10.09
N ARG A 74 -5.52 -1.68 -10.74
CA ARG A 74 -4.14 -1.20 -10.58
C ARG A 74 -3.97 0.24 -11.06
N ALA A 75 -4.48 0.57 -12.25
CA ALA A 75 -4.42 1.91 -12.80
C ALA A 75 -5.17 2.93 -11.94
N VAL A 76 -6.36 2.58 -11.44
CA VAL A 76 -7.12 3.44 -10.51
C VAL A 76 -6.35 3.62 -9.20
N LEU A 77 -5.78 2.55 -8.65
CA LEU A 77 -4.99 2.67 -7.43
C LEU A 77 -3.74 3.54 -7.63
N GLU A 78 -3.06 3.41 -8.78
CA GLU A 78 -1.93 4.25 -9.14
C GLU A 78 -2.34 5.71 -9.28
N PHE A 79 -3.47 6.01 -9.94
CA PHE A 79 -4.04 7.36 -9.99
C PHE A 79 -4.35 7.91 -8.59
N MET A 80 -4.92 7.08 -7.71
CA MET A 80 -5.17 7.44 -6.31
C MET A 80 -3.87 7.68 -5.54
N GLU A 81 -2.75 7.06 -5.93
CA GLU A 81 -1.45 7.24 -5.28
C GLU A 81 -0.58 8.34 -5.92
N ALA A 82 -0.88 8.71 -7.17
CA ALA A 82 -0.18 9.72 -7.95
C ALA A 82 -0.21 11.06 -7.22
N LYS A 83 0.93 11.46 -6.65
CA LYS A 83 1.03 12.59 -5.73
C LYS A 83 0.70 13.91 -6.45
N PRO A 84 -0.26 14.76 -6.00
CA PRO A 84 -0.17 16.18 -6.26
C PRO A 84 1.07 16.66 -5.51
N ALA A 85 2.00 17.26 -6.24
CA ALA A 85 3.35 17.55 -5.82
C ALA A 85 3.41 18.64 -4.74
N GLU A 86 2.98 18.39 -3.51
CA GLU A 86 3.11 19.37 -2.43
C GLU A 86 3.64 18.70 -1.13
N THR A 87 4.86 19.14 -0.81
CA THR A 87 5.43 19.50 0.49
C THR A 87 5.13 18.66 1.74
N THR A 88 6.21 18.08 2.27
CA THR A 88 6.62 18.05 3.68
C THR A 88 5.55 18.23 4.76
N THR A 89 5.31 17.17 5.53
CA THR A 89 5.28 17.31 6.99
C THR A 89 6.18 16.26 7.58
N GLU A 90 7.38 16.75 7.82
CA GLU A 90 8.46 16.22 8.61
C GLU A 90 7.98 15.93 10.03
N SER A 91 8.14 14.69 10.48
CA SER A 91 8.23 14.40 11.91
C SER A 91 9.71 14.39 12.25
N ALA A 92 10.26 15.59 12.42
CA ALA A 92 11.50 15.85 13.13
C ALA A 92 11.44 17.32 13.59
N ALA A 93 11.58 17.54 14.89
CA ALA A 93 11.76 18.85 15.51
C ALA A 93 13.17 18.86 16.15
N PRO A 94 13.72 20.03 16.53
CA PRO A 94 13.63 21.37 15.96
C PRO A 94 15.03 22.02 15.74
N ALA A 95 15.04 23.27 15.26
CA ALA A 95 16.13 24.27 15.32
C ALA A 95 17.29 24.03 14.32
N VAL A 96 17.73 24.96 13.47
CA VAL A 96 17.91 26.43 13.56
C VAL A 96 18.06 27.00 12.12
N GLU A 97 17.54 28.20 11.85
CA GLU A 97 17.87 29.04 10.68
C GLU A 97 19.06 29.98 10.97
N PRO A 98 19.61 30.75 10.01
CA PRO A 98 19.90 30.47 8.59
C PRO A 98 21.32 30.98 8.19
N LEU A 99 21.79 30.68 6.96
CA LEU A 99 22.41 31.63 6.00
C LEU A 99 23.25 30.93 4.90
N ALA A 100 23.05 31.46 3.68
CA ALA A 100 23.99 31.55 2.55
C ALA A 100 24.15 30.39 1.53
N SER A 101 23.61 30.67 0.33
CA SER A 101 24.27 30.57 -0.99
C SER A 101 24.32 29.24 -1.77
N SER A 102 23.42 29.13 -2.77
CA SER A 102 23.63 28.69 -4.18
C SER A 102 24.07 27.23 -4.56
N PRO A 103 23.72 26.77 -5.80
CA PRO A 103 23.31 25.38 -6.13
C PRO A 103 24.29 24.64 -7.09
N PRO A 104 23.91 23.56 -7.82
CA PRO A 104 23.23 22.31 -7.46
C PRO A 104 24.13 21.08 -7.70
N ALA A 105 24.09 20.07 -6.84
CA ALA A 105 24.71 18.77 -7.13
C ALA A 105 23.65 17.66 -7.13
N SER A 106 23.39 17.13 -8.32
CA SER A 106 22.58 15.95 -8.58
C SER A 106 22.99 14.79 -7.68
N THR A 107 22.05 14.30 -6.87
CA THR A 107 22.15 12.96 -6.28
C THR A 107 20.82 12.23 -6.49
N PRO A 108 20.78 11.11 -7.23
CA PRO A 108 19.59 10.30 -7.34
C PRO A 108 19.52 9.41 -6.11
N LEU A 109 18.89 9.87 -5.03
CA LEU A 109 18.56 9.00 -3.89
C LEU A 109 17.17 8.38 -4.08
N ALA A 110 17.00 7.67 -5.20
CA ALA A 110 15.88 6.75 -5.34
C ALA A 110 16.14 5.48 -4.50
N ALA A 111 15.06 4.90 -3.99
CA ALA A 111 15.00 3.59 -3.34
C ALA A 111 15.35 3.50 -1.84
N ARG A 112 14.57 4.16 -0.98
CA ARG A 112 14.49 3.76 0.46
C ARG A 112 13.08 3.69 1.06
N ARG A 113 12.04 3.46 0.26
CA ARG A 113 10.67 3.24 0.80
C ARG A 113 10.09 1.83 0.62
N SER A 114 10.70 0.99 -0.23
CA SER A 114 10.24 -0.39 -0.47
C SER A 114 10.73 -1.42 0.57
N GLY A 115 11.74 -1.10 1.37
CA GLY A 115 12.41 -2.07 2.25
C GLY A 115 11.58 -2.60 3.42
N ARG A 116 10.61 -1.81 3.94
CA ARG A 116 9.81 -2.21 5.10
C ARG A 116 8.76 -3.27 4.75
N SER A 117 8.12 -3.14 3.58
CA SER A 117 7.20 -4.16 3.03
C SER A 117 7.96 -5.45 2.68
N GLN A 118 9.15 -5.30 2.10
CA GLN A 118 10.00 -6.43 1.71
C GLN A 118 10.47 -7.27 2.93
N ARG A 119 10.72 -6.66 4.09
CA ARG A 119 11.13 -7.38 5.32
C ARG A 119 10.02 -8.26 5.87
N LEU A 120 8.75 -7.83 5.75
CA LEU A 120 7.58 -8.64 6.14
C LEU A 120 7.30 -9.75 5.10
N GLN A 121 7.45 -9.45 3.80
CA GLN A 121 7.37 -10.46 2.73
C GLN A 121 8.41 -11.57 2.90
N ARG A 122 9.67 -11.23 3.20
CA ARG A 122 10.73 -12.22 3.45
C ARG A 122 10.41 -13.14 4.64
N ARG A 123 9.80 -12.61 5.72
CA ARG A 123 9.31 -13.43 6.85
C ARG A 123 8.15 -14.35 6.46
N ARG A 124 7.26 -13.92 5.55
CA ARG A 124 6.14 -14.74 5.06
C ARG A 124 6.64 -15.88 4.16
N ALA A 125 7.52 -15.58 3.20
CA ALA A 125 8.14 -16.59 2.33
C ALA A 125 8.94 -17.64 3.10
N ALA A 126 9.65 -17.24 4.17
CA ALA A 126 10.36 -18.18 5.04
C ALA A 126 9.42 -19.13 5.80
N ARG A 127 8.22 -18.66 6.19
CA ARG A 127 7.22 -19.49 6.89
C ARG A 127 6.49 -20.47 5.95
N GLU A 128 6.23 -20.08 4.71
CA GLU A 128 5.68 -21.00 3.71
C GLU A 128 6.64 -22.12 3.36
N ARG A 129 7.93 -21.82 3.21
CA ARG A 129 8.97 -22.85 3.00
C ARG A 129 9.10 -23.81 4.17
N ALA A 130 8.89 -23.33 5.40
CA ALA A 130 8.89 -24.18 6.59
C ALA A 130 7.65 -25.08 6.67
N ARG A 131 6.49 -24.61 6.19
CA ARG A 131 5.27 -25.44 6.11
C ARG A 131 5.33 -26.49 4.99
N ALA A 132 5.91 -26.14 3.84
CA ALA A 132 6.05 -27.08 2.71
C ALA A 132 7.06 -28.22 2.96
N LYS A 133 7.97 -28.07 3.94
CA LYS A 133 8.94 -29.10 4.34
C LYS A 133 8.47 -30.01 5.49
N ALA A 134 7.27 -29.78 6.02
CA ALA A 134 6.70 -30.53 7.14
C ALA A 134 5.64 -31.56 6.70
N CYS A 135 5.51 -31.81 5.40
CA CYS A 135 4.76 -32.93 4.83
C CYS A 135 5.73 -33.94 4.22
#